data_AF-A0A345HEW2-F1
#
_entry.id   AF-A0A345HEW2-F1
#
_cell.length_a   1.000
_cell.length_b   1.000
_cell.length_c   1.000
_cell.angle_alpha   90.00
_cell.angle_beta   90.00
_cell.angle_gamma   90.00
#
_symmetry.space_group_name_H-M   'P 1'
#
loop_
_entity.id
_entity.type
_entity.pdbx_description
1 polymer ?
#
loop_
_entity_poly.entity_id
_entity_poly.type
_entity_poly.pdbx_seq_one_letter_code
_entity_poly.pdbx_strand_id
1 'polypeptide(L)'
;MPYASLSEYNFFEGELKNLQPVYKVIPYDINSSLFTDYAIKKRFIWMPKDVQANYTTDREVPVFPIGTVLIKNFYYDNTIPNNTTYIIETRLMIKKADGWAFANYVWNDEQTEALLSTQRETIRMSWNQNGTAITTNYKTPSTIDCATCHTINNVYTPIGVKPQNLNKMYTYNDGTKNQLSKWIEEDYLDTKPTTINSTVDWADASQSLELRVRSYLDINCAHCHSTGTSCDYTPMELSFSQSTVPENLGICREPIDFVTGDQQYIVSGQDIQGSLMHFRMNTNIQSEMMPPVGRTIVHQEGVELIEEWINSVETTCP
;
A
#
# COMPACT_ATOMS: atom_id res chain seq x y z
N MET A 1 19.43 -15.16 -3.94
CA MET A 1 18.44 -14.07 -3.91
C MET A 1 18.18 -13.65 -2.47
N PRO A 2 18.20 -12.35 -2.16
CA PRO A 2 18.30 -11.25 -3.13
C PRO A 2 19.69 -11.14 -3.79
N TYR A 3 19.74 -10.68 -5.05
CA TYR A 3 20.97 -10.28 -5.75
C TYR A 3 21.43 -8.90 -5.29
N ALA A 4 22.69 -8.54 -5.57
CA ALA A 4 23.26 -7.25 -5.14
C ALA A 4 22.69 -6.08 -5.97
N SER A 5 22.50 -6.28 -7.28
CA SER A 5 21.92 -5.30 -8.19
C SER A 5 20.52 -5.71 -8.68
N LEU A 6 19.71 -4.72 -9.08
CA LEU A 6 18.37 -4.96 -9.62
C LEU A 6 18.42 -5.50 -11.06
N SER A 7 19.42 -5.09 -11.86
CA SER A 7 19.58 -5.56 -13.24
C SER A 7 19.84 -7.07 -13.35
N GLU A 8 20.48 -7.69 -12.34
CA GLU A 8 20.75 -9.14 -12.30
C GLU A 8 19.49 -10.01 -12.43
N TYR A 9 18.31 -9.49 -12.08
CA TYR A 9 17.05 -10.21 -12.21
C TYR A 9 16.50 -10.27 -13.64
N ASN A 10 16.92 -9.35 -14.52
CA ASN A 10 16.41 -9.24 -15.89
C ASN A 10 14.88 -9.10 -15.99
N PHE A 11 14.24 -8.40 -15.04
CA PHE A 11 12.79 -8.14 -15.11
C PHE A 11 12.38 -7.13 -16.19
N PHE A 12 13.31 -6.28 -16.61
CA PHE A 12 13.05 -5.20 -17.54
C PHE A 12 14.09 -5.19 -18.67
N GLU A 13 13.66 -4.82 -19.87
CA GLU A 13 14.51 -4.65 -21.05
C GLU A 13 14.83 -3.17 -21.33
N GLY A 14 15.93 -2.94 -22.05
CA GLY A 14 16.41 -1.59 -22.36
C GLY A 14 16.97 -0.86 -21.15
N GLU A 15 16.81 0.46 -21.12
CA GLU A 15 17.20 1.26 -19.95
C GLU A 15 16.29 0.94 -18.76
N LEU A 16 16.90 0.49 -17.64
CA LEU A 16 16.18 -0.05 -16.48
C LEU A 16 15.09 0.90 -15.95
N LYS A 17 15.36 2.22 -15.92
CA LYS A 17 14.40 3.25 -15.46
C LYS A 17 13.12 3.33 -16.28
N ASN A 18 13.10 2.81 -17.51
CA ASN A 18 11.90 2.79 -18.33
C ASN A 18 10.91 1.72 -17.86
N LEU A 19 11.36 0.79 -17.00
CA LEU A 19 10.57 -0.29 -16.42
C LEU A 19 9.75 -1.05 -17.49
N GLN A 20 10.35 -1.30 -18.65
CA GLN A 20 9.72 -2.03 -19.75
C GLN A 20 9.78 -3.53 -19.43
N PRO A 21 8.67 -4.18 -19.06
CA PRO A 21 8.70 -5.55 -18.59
C PRO A 21 9.10 -6.52 -19.71
N VAL A 22 9.98 -7.47 -19.40
CA VAL A 22 10.23 -8.60 -20.30
C VAL A 22 9.03 -9.56 -20.33
N TYR A 23 9.07 -10.55 -21.23
CA TYR A 23 8.05 -11.59 -21.30
C TYR A 23 7.75 -12.19 -19.92
N LYS A 24 6.45 -12.36 -19.60
CA LYS A 24 5.93 -12.88 -18.33
C LYS A 24 6.15 -12.00 -17.09
N VAL A 25 6.70 -10.80 -17.21
CA VAL A 25 6.58 -9.79 -16.14
C VAL A 25 5.30 -8.99 -16.36
N ILE A 26 4.26 -9.28 -15.59
CA ILE A 26 2.91 -8.75 -15.83
C ILE A 26 2.69 -7.51 -14.97
N PRO A 27 2.37 -6.33 -15.55
CA PRO A 27 2.00 -5.17 -14.76
C PRO A 27 0.65 -5.35 -14.09
N TYR A 28 0.50 -4.80 -12.90
CA TYR A 28 -0.79 -4.69 -12.23
C TYR A 28 -0.86 -3.42 -11.39
N ASP A 29 -2.06 -3.08 -10.96
CA ASP A 29 -2.38 -2.01 -10.05
C ASP A 29 -3.44 -2.47 -9.04
N ILE A 30 -3.63 -1.67 -7.99
CA ILE A 30 -4.63 -1.94 -6.95
C ILE A 30 -5.69 -0.84 -6.93
N ASN A 31 -6.91 -1.17 -6.48
CA ASN A 31 -8.05 -0.24 -6.45
C ASN A 31 -7.70 1.05 -5.69
N SER A 32 -7.18 0.92 -4.47
CA SER A 32 -6.68 2.01 -3.64
C SER A 32 -5.19 1.81 -3.35
N SER A 33 -4.36 2.84 -3.51
CA SER A 33 -2.91 2.75 -3.24
C SER A 33 -2.54 3.25 -1.84
N LEU A 34 -1.66 2.50 -1.16
CA LEU A 34 -1.00 2.93 0.09
C LEU A 34 -0.29 4.29 -0.13
N PHE A 35 -0.56 5.25 0.74
CA PHE A 35 0.12 6.53 0.77
C PHE A 35 1.59 6.38 1.20
N THR A 36 2.49 7.08 0.52
CA THR A 36 3.93 7.09 0.86
C THR A 36 4.53 8.39 0.35
N ASP A 37 4.31 9.50 1.06
CA ASP A 37 4.78 10.85 0.68
C ASP A 37 4.46 11.23 -0.78
N TYR A 38 3.25 10.90 -1.24
CA TYR A 38 2.80 11.07 -2.64
C TYR A 38 3.63 10.35 -3.72
N ALA A 39 4.60 9.50 -3.36
CA ALA A 39 5.30 8.66 -4.35
C ALA A 39 4.29 7.77 -5.09
N ILE A 40 4.37 7.76 -6.42
CA ILE A 40 3.56 6.92 -7.31
C ILE A 40 4.16 5.51 -7.32
N LYS A 41 3.34 4.50 -7.64
CA LYS A 41 3.76 3.10 -7.65
C LYS A 41 3.44 2.39 -8.96
N LYS A 42 4.47 1.79 -9.57
CA LYS A 42 4.33 0.81 -10.66
C LYS A 42 4.58 -0.58 -10.09
N ARG A 43 3.67 -1.53 -10.33
CA ARG A 43 3.76 -2.88 -9.78
C ARG A 43 3.77 -3.91 -10.88
N PHE A 44 4.52 -4.98 -10.64
CA PHE A 44 4.61 -6.12 -11.54
C PHE A 44 4.64 -7.43 -10.76
N ILE A 45 4.22 -8.51 -11.40
CA ILE A 45 4.35 -9.87 -10.90
C ILE A 45 5.13 -10.71 -11.91
N TRP A 46 6.02 -11.54 -11.41
CA TRP A 46 6.67 -12.59 -12.18
C TRP A 46 6.53 -13.92 -11.43
N MET A 47 6.30 -15.01 -12.17
CA MET A 47 6.25 -16.37 -11.62
C MET A 47 7.06 -17.33 -12.50
N PRO A 48 7.62 -18.40 -11.90
CA PRO A 48 8.23 -19.46 -12.68
C PRO A 48 7.25 -20.08 -13.66
N LYS A 49 7.80 -20.71 -14.70
CA LYS A 49 7.00 -21.44 -15.68
C LYS A 49 6.29 -22.64 -15.01
N ASP A 50 5.09 -22.97 -15.50
CA ASP A 50 4.34 -24.18 -15.15
C ASP A 50 3.92 -24.26 -13.66
N VAL A 51 3.82 -23.12 -12.97
CA VAL A 51 3.27 -23.00 -11.61
C VAL A 51 2.22 -21.90 -11.53
N GLN A 52 1.26 -22.05 -10.62
CA GLN A 52 0.09 -21.20 -10.48
C GLN A 52 -0.09 -20.78 -9.02
N ALA A 53 -0.62 -19.59 -8.77
CA ALA A 53 -1.13 -19.22 -7.46
C ALA A 53 -2.54 -19.74 -7.27
N ASN A 54 -2.92 -20.09 -6.03
CA ASN A 54 -4.27 -20.52 -5.73
C ASN A 54 -5.08 -19.38 -5.10
N TYR A 55 -6.26 -19.13 -5.66
CA TYR A 55 -7.27 -18.29 -5.04
C TYR A 55 -7.82 -18.96 -3.78
N THR A 56 -7.81 -18.28 -2.64
CA THR A 56 -8.44 -18.78 -1.40
C THR A 56 -9.70 -18.00 -1.07
N THR A 57 -9.58 -16.69 -0.89
CA THR A 57 -10.66 -15.77 -0.56
C THR A 57 -10.41 -14.39 -1.15
N ASP A 58 -11.43 -13.53 -1.16
CA ASP A 58 -11.35 -12.17 -1.68
C ASP A 58 -10.33 -11.32 -0.88
N ARG A 59 -10.22 -11.59 0.42
CA ARG A 59 -9.50 -10.77 1.42
C ARG A 59 -8.09 -11.24 1.76
N GLU A 60 -7.71 -12.44 1.32
CA GLU A 60 -6.40 -13.01 1.58
C GLU A 60 -5.48 -12.89 0.37
N VAL A 61 -4.18 -12.90 0.63
CA VAL A 61 -3.18 -13.01 -0.44
C VAL A 61 -3.29 -14.41 -1.06
N PRO A 62 -3.37 -14.55 -2.40
CA PRO A 62 -3.35 -15.85 -3.04
C PRO A 62 -2.16 -16.69 -2.59
N VAL A 63 -2.31 -18.01 -2.56
CA VAL A 63 -1.21 -18.90 -2.20
C VAL A 63 -0.24 -18.97 -3.38
N PHE A 64 0.75 -18.09 -3.36
CA PHE A 64 1.77 -18.01 -4.41
C PHE A 64 2.80 -19.14 -4.31
N PRO A 65 3.21 -19.73 -5.45
CA PRO A 65 4.23 -20.77 -5.49
C PRO A 65 5.63 -20.24 -5.17
N ILE A 66 6.53 -21.15 -4.80
CA ILE A 66 7.95 -20.82 -4.62
C ILE A 66 8.50 -20.23 -5.93
N GLY A 67 9.23 -19.14 -5.82
CA GLY A 67 9.82 -18.40 -6.93
C GLY A 67 9.01 -17.19 -7.39
N THR A 68 7.75 -17.01 -6.95
CA THR A 68 7.00 -15.79 -7.26
C THR A 68 7.75 -14.54 -6.78
N VAL A 69 7.81 -13.52 -7.63
CA VAL A 69 8.34 -12.20 -7.28
C VAL A 69 7.28 -11.14 -7.53
N LEU A 70 6.95 -10.38 -6.49
CA LEU A 70 6.16 -9.15 -6.59
C LEU A 70 7.12 -7.97 -6.57
N ILE A 71 7.00 -7.09 -7.56
CA ILE A 71 7.91 -5.98 -7.81
C ILE A 71 7.12 -4.69 -7.64
N LYS A 72 7.64 -3.74 -6.86
CA LYS A 72 7.01 -2.44 -6.62
C LYS A 72 8.05 -1.32 -6.75
N ASN A 73 7.87 -0.45 -7.73
CA ASN A 73 8.73 0.70 -7.98
C ASN A 73 8.06 1.97 -7.45
N PHE A 74 8.77 2.74 -6.64
CA PHE A 74 8.32 4.00 -6.06
C PHE A 74 9.01 5.15 -6.76
N TYR A 75 8.24 6.09 -7.30
CA TYR A 75 8.78 7.17 -8.12
C TYR A 75 7.96 8.46 -7.99
N TYR A 76 8.57 9.55 -8.41
CA TYR A 76 7.92 10.84 -8.58
C TYR A 76 7.95 11.23 -10.05
N ASP A 77 6.84 11.79 -10.55
CA ASP A 77 6.78 12.47 -11.83
C ASP A 77 6.87 13.99 -11.63
N ASN A 78 7.14 14.73 -12.71
CA ASN A 78 7.22 16.19 -12.70
C ASN A 78 8.20 16.73 -11.64
N THR A 79 9.33 16.05 -11.46
CA THR A 79 10.33 16.45 -10.46
C THR A 79 10.94 17.81 -10.76
N ILE A 80 11.28 18.56 -9.73
CA ILE A 80 11.90 19.89 -9.87
C ILE A 80 13.41 19.74 -9.66
N PRO A 81 14.27 20.35 -10.51
CA PRO A 81 13.95 21.33 -11.55
C PRO A 81 13.73 20.78 -12.96
N ASN A 82 13.95 19.48 -13.19
CA ASN A 82 14.13 18.94 -14.54
C ASN A 82 12.84 18.48 -15.24
N ASN A 83 11.71 18.47 -14.54
CA ASN A 83 10.41 17.95 -14.99
C ASN A 83 10.49 16.51 -15.52
N THR A 84 11.22 15.65 -14.82
CA THR A 84 11.44 14.24 -15.19
C THR A 84 10.77 13.29 -14.21
N THR A 85 10.57 12.04 -14.63
CA THR A 85 10.34 10.91 -13.72
C THR A 85 11.64 10.58 -12.98
N TYR A 86 11.57 10.33 -11.68
CA TYR A 86 12.69 9.88 -10.86
C TYR A 86 12.24 8.73 -9.94
N ILE A 87 12.86 7.57 -10.10
CA ILE A 87 12.60 6.37 -9.31
C ILE A 87 13.50 6.40 -8.08
N ILE A 88 12.89 6.20 -6.91
CA ILE A 88 13.56 6.24 -5.61
C ILE A 88 14.03 4.85 -5.22
N GLU A 89 13.12 3.89 -5.28
CA GLU A 89 13.37 2.54 -4.80
C GLU A 89 12.50 1.50 -5.53
N THR A 90 13.03 0.29 -5.61
CA THR A 90 12.31 -0.90 -6.04
C THR A 90 12.30 -1.92 -4.91
N ARG A 91 11.10 -2.26 -4.43
CA ARG A 91 10.91 -3.31 -3.43
C ARG A 91 10.54 -4.61 -4.12
N LEU A 92 11.26 -5.68 -3.79
CA LEU A 92 10.97 -7.04 -4.19
C LEU A 92 10.42 -7.84 -3.01
N MET A 93 9.31 -8.55 -3.22
CA MET A 93 8.82 -9.58 -2.32
C MET A 93 9.00 -10.91 -3.04
N ILE A 94 9.85 -11.77 -2.50
CA ILE A 94 10.30 -13.01 -3.15
C ILE A 94 9.76 -14.18 -2.35
N LYS A 95 8.90 -15.01 -2.95
CA LYS A 95 8.38 -16.22 -2.31
C LYS A 95 9.45 -17.32 -2.35
N LYS A 96 10.04 -17.62 -1.19
CA LYS A 96 10.99 -18.72 -0.99
C LYS A 96 10.30 -19.94 -0.38
N ALA A 97 11.05 -21.04 -0.29
CA ALA A 97 10.63 -22.27 0.38
C ALA A 97 10.31 -22.05 1.87
N ASP A 98 11.07 -21.16 2.53
CA ASP A 98 10.96 -20.84 3.96
C ASP A 98 10.00 -19.68 4.28
N GLY A 99 9.44 -19.00 3.27
CA GLY A 99 8.53 -17.86 3.47
C GLY A 99 8.73 -16.76 2.45
N TRP A 100 8.20 -15.56 2.73
CA TRP A 100 8.48 -14.37 1.92
C TRP A 100 9.76 -13.69 2.38
N ALA A 101 10.60 -13.29 1.44
CA ALA A 101 11.74 -12.43 1.66
C ALA A 101 11.48 -11.04 1.06
N PHE A 102 11.86 -10.00 1.79
CA PHE A 102 11.71 -8.61 1.38
C PHE A 102 13.08 -8.00 1.10
N ALA A 103 13.24 -7.42 -0.08
CA ALA A 103 14.46 -6.74 -0.49
C ALA A 103 14.12 -5.35 -1.01
N ASN A 104 14.87 -4.34 -0.56
CA ASN A 104 14.74 -2.97 -1.04
C ASN A 104 15.96 -2.61 -1.88
N TYR A 105 15.75 -2.04 -3.05
CA TYR A 105 16.80 -1.58 -3.94
C TYR A 105 16.69 -0.07 -4.10
N VAL A 106 17.72 0.67 -3.70
CA VAL A 106 17.75 2.13 -3.83
C VAL A 106 18.43 2.50 -5.14
N TRP A 107 17.77 3.35 -5.92
CA TRP A 107 18.26 3.78 -7.23
C TRP A 107 19.37 4.82 -7.09
N ASN A 108 20.33 4.78 -8.02
CA ASN A 108 21.34 5.82 -8.11
C ASN A 108 20.79 7.10 -8.77
N ASP A 109 21.50 8.21 -8.55
CA ASP A 109 21.13 9.52 -9.10
C ASP A 109 21.15 9.55 -10.63
N GLU A 110 21.99 8.73 -11.27
CA GLU A 110 22.05 8.61 -12.72
C GLU A 110 20.84 7.86 -13.31
N GLN A 111 20.00 7.24 -12.47
CA GLN A 111 18.82 6.45 -12.88
C GLN A 111 19.17 5.30 -13.83
N THR A 112 20.27 4.62 -13.56
CA THR A 112 20.79 3.50 -14.38
C THR A 112 20.77 2.16 -13.67
N GLU A 113 20.81 2.14 -12.33
CA GLU A 113 20.83 0.92 -11.53
C GLU A 113 20.21 1.16 -10.15
N ALA A 114 19.77 0.09 -9.50
CA ALA A 114 19.41 0.09 -8.09
C ALA A 114 20.15 -1.01 -7.33
N LEU A 115 20.67 -0.68 -6.15
CA LEU A 115 21.47 -1.59 -5.32
C LEU A 115 20.71 -1.99 -4.07
N LEU A 116 20.86 -3.26 -3.66
CA LEU A 116 20.26 -3.79 -2.45
C LEU A 116 20.69 -2.95 -1.23
N SER A 117 19.72 -2.42 -0.50
CA SER A 117 19.92 -1.68 0.74
C SER A 117 19.13 -2.32 1.89
N THR A 118 19.76 -2.36 3.06
CA THR A 118 19.15 -2.86 4.30
C THR A 118 18.92 -1.75 5.33
N GLN A 119 19.35 -0.53 5.04
CA GLN A 119 19.32 0.61 5.95
C GLN A 119 18.22 1.60 5.54
N ARG A 120 17.81 2.44 6.49
CA ARG A 120 16.96 3.59 6.16
C ARG A 120 17.82 4.64 5.48
N GLU A 121 17.34 5.15 4.36
CA GLU A 121 17.94 6.28 3.67
C GLU A 121 16.92 7.42 3.58
N THR A 122 17.41 8.65 3.55
CA THR A 122 16.57 9.84 3.40
C THR A 122 16.94 10.55 2.12
N ILE A 123 15.99 10.61 1.19
CA ILE A 123 16.17 11.17 -0.14
C ILE A 123 15.26 12.40 -0.25
N ARG A 124 15.87 13.57 -0.46
CA ARG A 124 15.12 14.81 -0.61
C ARG A 124 14.47 14.84 -1.98
N MET A 125 13.15 14.92 -2.02
CA MET A 125 12.37 14.99 -3.25
C MET A 125 11.62 16.31 -3.37
N SER A 126 11.55 16.82 -4.59
CA SER A 126 10.75 18.00 -4.95
C SER A 126 10.04 17.74 -6.27
N TRP A 127 8.73 18.02 -6.34
CA TRP A 127 7.94 17.84 -7.55
C TRP A 127 6.87 18.92 -7.68
N ASN A 128 6.37 19.10 -8.89
CA ASN A 128 5.21 19.95 -9.14
C ASN A 128 3.92 19.15 -8.96
N GLN A 129 3.06 19.60 -8.07
CA GLN A 129 1.71 19.06 -7.86
C GLN A 129 0.71 20.17 -8.13
N ASN A 130 -0.03 20.07 -9.24
CA ASN A 130 -1.07 21.01 -9.65
C ASN A 130 -0.60 22.49 -9.66
N GLY A 131 0.64 22.73 -10.09
CA GLY A 131 1.24 24.07 -10.15
C GLY A 131 1.97 24.50 -8.87
N THR A 132 1.87 23.74 -7.78
CA THR A 132 2.58 24.01 -6.52
C THR A 132 3.82 23.12 -6.39
N ALA A 133 4.96 23.72 -6.04
CA ALA A 133 6.16 22.97 -5.71
C ALA A 133 6.02 22.36 -4.30
N ILE A 134 6.04 21.03 -4.21
CA ILE A 134 6.02 20.29 -2.95
C ILE A 134 7.41 19.69 -2.73
N THR A 135 7.85 19.64 -1.47
CA THR A 135 9.11 18.99 -1.09
C THR A 135 8.91 18.06 0.08
N THR A 136 9.62 16.93 0.07
CA THR A 136 9.60 15.96 1.16
C THR A 136 10.99 15.36 1.39
N ASN A 137 11.19 14.75 2.54
CA ASN A 137 12.37 13.96 2.86
C ASN A 137 11.96 12.48 2.86
N TYR A 138 11.84 11.89 1.67
CA TYR A 138 11.38 10.52 1.49
C TYR A 138 12.28 9.56 2.26
N LYS A 139 11.69 8.67 3.06
CA LYS A 139 12.43 7.67 3.83
C LYS A 139 12.23 6.28 3.24
N THR A 140 13.32 5.67 2.77
CA THR A 140 13.31 4.25 2.39
C THR A 140 13.25 3.39 3.66
N PRO A 141 12.59 2.23 3.65
CA PRO A 141 12.47 1.37 4.82
C PRO A 141 13.76 0.57 5.04
N SER A 142 14.10 0.35 6.30
CA SER A 142 15.03 -0.72 6.69
C SER A 142 14.36 -2.09 6.64
N THR A 143 15.15 -3.16 6.80
CA THR A 143 14.62 -4.51 6.96
C THR A 143 13.66 -4.64 8.15
N ILE A 144 13.90 -3.88 9.24
CA ILE A 144 13.02 -3.87 10.42
C ILE A 144 11.68 -3.21 10.10
N ASP A 145 11.68 -2.08 9.38
CA ASP A 145 10.43 -1.43 8.96
C ASP A 145 9.59 -2.33 8.07
N CYS A 146 10.25 -3.03 7.13
CA CYS A 146 9.58 -4.01 6.28
C CYS A 146 8.94 -5.11 7.15
N ALA A 147 9.66 -5.66 8.12
CA ALA A 147 9.13 -6.70 9.00
C ALA A 147 7.94 -6.21 9.84
N THR A 148 7.99 -4.98 10.36
CA THR A 148 6.87 -4.40 11.14
C THR A 148 5.57 -4.38 10.33
N CYS A 149 5.61 -3.92 9.08
CA CYS A 149 4.41 -3.86 8.25
C CYS A 149 4.02 -5.21 7.66
N HIS A 150 4.99 -6.07 7.33
CA HIS A 150 4.75 -7.30 6.58
C HIS A 150 4.63 -8.56 7.45
N THR A 151 4.27 -8.43 8.73
CA THR A 151 4.13 -9.59 9.62
C THR A 151 2.68 -9.76 10.09
N ILE A 152 2.12 -10.95 9.85
CA ILE A 152 0.82 -11.38 10.39
C ILE A 152 1.07 -12.70 11.12
N ASN A 153 0.74 -12.78 12.41
CA ASN A 153 0.94 -13.97 13.24
C ASN A 153 2.37 -14.52 13.16
N ASN A 154 3.38 -13.64 13.20
CA ASN A 154 4.81 -13.95 13.02
C ASN A 154 5.17 -14.55 11.64
N VAL A 155 4.30 -14.41 10.64
CA VAL A 155 4.53 -14.86 9.26
C VAL A 155 4.63 -13.66 8.32
N TYR A 156 5.75 -13.62 7.59
CA TYR A 156 6.00 -12.63 6.55
C TYR A 156 5.01 -12.75 5.38
N THR A 157 4.27 -11.68 5.11
CA THR A 157 3.16 -11.66 4.16
C THR A 157 3.15 -10.37 3.30
N PRO A 158 2.95 -10.45 1.97
CA PRO A 158 2.76 -9.29 1.10
C PRO A 158 1.53 -8.46 1.48
N ILE A 159 1.59 -7.16 1.20
CA ILE A 159 0.47 -6.24 1.43
C ILE A 159 -0.11 -5.82 0.08
N GLY A 160 -1.45 -5.80 -0.01
CA GLY A 160 -2.19 -5.20 -1.13
C GLY A 160 -2.52 -6.15 -2.28
N VAL A 161 -1.79 -7.26 -2.47
CA VAL A 161 -2.00 -8.24 -3.56
C VAL A 161 -3.16 -9.22 -3.26
N LYS A 162 -4.25 -8.72 -2.68
CA LYS A 162 -5.47 -9.47 -2.36
C LYS A 162 -6.44 -9.36 -3.54
N PRO A 163 -7.24 -10.38 -3.89
CA PRO A 163 -8.20 -10.29 -4.99
C PRO A 163 -9.17 -9.10 -4.88
N GLN A 164 -9.64 -8.75 -3.66
CA GLN A 164 -10.48 -7.58 -3.41
C GLN A 164 -9.85 -6.26 -3.88
N ASN A 165 -8.52 -6.18 -3.91
CA ASN A 165 -7.76 -5.00 -4.32
C ASN A 165 -7.32 -5.06 -5.77
N LEU A 166 -7.46 -6.20 -6.44
CA LEU A 166 -7.00 -6.44 -7.82
C LEU A 166 -8.16 -6.52 -8.82
N ASN A 167 -9.40 -6.67 -8.33
CA ASN A 167 -10.59 -6.82 -9.15
C ASN A 167 -11.02 -5.48 -9.80
N LYS A 168 -10.20 -5.01 -10.75
CA LYS A 168 -10.43 -3.85 -11.60
C LYS A 168 -9.98 -4.15 -13.02
N MET A 169 -10.44 -3.33 -13.97
CA MET A 169 -9.95 -3.35 -15.34
C MET A 169 -8.58 -2.65 -15.41
N TYR A 170 -7.67 -3.23 -16.20
CA TYR A 170 -6.34 -2.68 -16.46
C TYR A 170 -6.09 -2.67 -17.96
N THR A 171 -5.46 -1.61 -18.46
CA THR A 171 -5.13 -1.45 -19.88
C THR A 171 -3.74 -2.04 -20.14
N TYR A 172 -3.72 -3.20 -20.78
CA TYR A 172 -2.50 -3.87 -21.26
C TYR A 172 -2.22 -3.48 -22.72
N ASN A 173 -1.05 -3.86 -23.23
CA ASN A 173 -0.66 -3.60 -24.62
C ASN A 173 -1.56 -4.30 -25.64
N ASP A 174 -2.18 -5.42 -25.25
CA ASP A 174 -3.10 -6.23 -26.06
C ASP A 174 -4.60 -5.90 -25.80
N GLY A 175 -4.88 -4.89 -24.96
CA GLY A 175 -6.23 -4.40 -24.68
C GLY A 175 -6.56 -4.29 -23.19
N THR A 176 -7.80 -3.91 -22.87
CA THR A 176 -8.24 -3.78 -21.48
C THR A 176 -8.81 -5.10 -20.96
N LYS A 177 -8.34 -5.56 -19.81
CA LYS A 177 -8.81 -6.82 -19.17
C LYS A 177 -8.87 -6.68 -17.65
N ASN A 178 -9.76 -7.45 -17.00
CA ASN A 178 -9.71 -7.59 -15.54
C ASN A 178 -8.41 -8.28 -15.15
N GLN A 179 -7.71 -7.75 -14.14
CA GLN A 179 -6.36 -8.20 -13.81
C GLN A 179 -6.28 -9.66 -13.36
N LEU A 180 -7.26 -10.12 -12.56
CA LEU A 180 -7.32 -11.52 -12.14
C LEU A 180 -7.63 -12.44 -13.32
N SER A 181 -8.47 -12.01 -14.26
CA SER A 181 -8.68 -12.75 -15.53
C SER A 181 -7.41 -12.78 -16.39
N LYS A 182 -6.63 -11.69 -16.43
CA LYS A 182 -5.33 -11.68 -17.12
C LYS A 182 -4.35 -12.64 -16.46
N TRP A 183 -4.33 -12.72 -15.13
CA TRP A 183 -3.48 -13.69 -14.43
C TRP A 183 -3.88 -15.13 -14.70
N ILE A 184 -5.17 -15.45 -14.83
CA ILE A 184 -5.63 -16.78 -15.24
C ILE A 184 -5.20 -17.10 -16.68
N GLU A 185 -5.38 -16.16 -17.61
CA GLU A 185 -4.94 -16.32 -19.01
C GLU A 185 -3.43 -16.57 -19.14
N GLU A 186 -2.65 -16.00 -18.23
CA GLU A 186 -1.19 -16.14 -18.22
C GLU A 186 -0.69 -17.32 -17.37
N ASP A 187 -1.60 -18.18 -16.90
CA ASP A 187 -1.37 -19.33 -16.00
C ASP A 187 -0.78 -18.96 -14.63
N TYR A 188 -0.96 -17.71 -14.18
CA TYR A 188 -0.45 -17.21 -12.89
C TYR A 188 -1.44 -17.40 -11.74
N LEU A 189 -2.72 -17.57 -12.02
CA LEU A 189 -3.78 -17.81 -11.05
C LEU A 189 -4.65 -18.97 -11.54
N ASP A 190 -5.01 -19.89 -10.66
CA ASP A 190 -5.82 -21.07 -10.97
C ASP A 190 -7.24 -20.72 -11.42
N THR A 191 -7.95 -19.93 -10.61
CA THR A 191 -9.37 -19.63 -10.76
C THR A 191 -9.73 -18.34 -10.03
N LYS A 192 -10.98 -17.90 -10.21
CA LYS A 192 -11.61 -16.87 -9.40
C LYS A 192 -13.12 -17.06 -9.41
N PRO A 193 -13.85 -16.65 -8.36
CA PRO A 193 -15.31 -16.65 -8.39
C PRO A 193 -15.85 -15.64 -9.42
N THR A 194 -17.14 -15.76 -9.74
CA THR A 194 -17.84 -14.82 -10.63
C THR A 194 -17.96 -13.43 -10.02
N THR A 195 -18.09 -13.37 -8.69
CA THR A 195 -18.25 -12.13 -7.91
C THR A 195 -17.17 -12.09 -6.84
N ILE A 196 -16.54 -10.93 -6.69
CA ILE A 196 -15.51 -10.66 -5.67
C ILE A 196 -15.95 -9.41 -4.92
N ASN A 197 -16.06 -9.48 -3.60
CA ASN A 197 -16.25 -8.32 -2.75
C ASN A 197 -14.97 -7.47 -2.79
N SER A 198 -15.04 -6.31 -3.42
CA SER A 198 -13.86 -5.55 -3.84
C SER A 198 -13.81 -4.19 -3.17
N THR A 199 -12.59 -3.73 -2.88
CA THR A 199 -12.36 -2.32 -2.55
C THR A 199 -12.57 -1.45 -3.79
N VAL A 200 -12.72 -0.15 -3.60
CA VAL A 200 -12.82 0.83 -4.69
C VAL A 200 -11.61 1.74 -4.71
N ASP A 201 -11.50 2.56 -5.75
CA ASP A 201 -10.63 3.73 -5.69
C ASP A 201 -11.23 4.71 -4.67
N TRP A 202 -10.54 4.94 -3.56
CA TRP A 202 -11.00 5.84 -2.52
C TRP A 202 -11.15 7.29 -3.01
N ALA A 203 -10.56 7.66 -4.15
CA ALA A 203 -10.70 8.98 -4.76
C ALA A 203 -11.90 9.08 -5.74
N ASP A 204 -12.54 7.95 -6.11
CA ASP A 204 -13.70 7.95 -7.00
C ASP A 204 -14.97 8.41 -6.26
N ALA A 205 -15.30 9.70 -6.39
CA ALA A 205 -16.47 10.32 -5.78
C ALA A 205 -17.82 9.80 -6.30
N SER A 206 -17.85 8.95 -7.34
CA SER A 206 -19.09 8.26 -7.74
C SER A 206 -19.44 7.09 -6.82
N GLN A 207 -18.48 6.61 -6.02
CA GLN A 207 -18.70 5.60 -4.98
C GLN A 207 -19.20 6.24 -3.69
N SER A 208 -19.96 5.48 -2.89
CA SER A 208 -20.43 5.94 -1.58
C SER A 208 -19.25 6.27 -0.64
N LEU A 209 -19.41 7.31 0.17
CA LEU A 209 -18.41 7.74 1.17
C LEU A 209 -17.92 6.59 2.05
N GLU A 210 -18.82 5.78 2.62
CA GLU A 210 -18.47 4.64 3.48
C GLU A 210 -17.55 3.62 2.77
N LEU A 211 -17.88 3.27 1.52
CA LEU A 211 -17.08 2.34 0.72
C LEU A 211 -15.69 2.89 0.42
N ARG A 212 -15.58 4.19 0.13
CA ARG A 212 -14.30 4.89 -0.09
C ARG A 212 -13.44 4.90 1.18
N VAL A 213 -14.04 5.24 2.33
CA VAL A 213 -13.38 5.24 3.65
C VAL A 213 -12.85 3.85 4.00
N ARG A 214 -13.68 2.82 3.89
CA ARG A 214 -13.29 1.45 4.19
C ARG A 214 -12.19 0.93 3.26
N SER A 215 -12.21 1.33 1.99
CA SER A 215 -11.16 1.00 1.01
C SER A 215 -9.84 1.72 1.34
N TYR A 216 -9.91 2.98 1.76
CA TYR A 216 -8.77 3.76 2.19
C TYR A 216 -8.12 3.18 3.46
N LEU A 217 -8.92 2.84 4.47
CA LEU A 217 -8.45 2.26 5.73
C LEU A 217 -7.89 0.84 5.55
N ASP A 218 -8.45 0.01 4.65
CA ASP A 218 -7.91 -1.34 4.37
C ASP A 218 -6.46 -1.25 3.88
N ILE A 219 -6.18 -0.41 2.88
CA ILE A 219 -4.83 -0.37 2.29
C ILE A 219 -3.84 0.44 3.15
N ASN A 220 -4.30 1.50 3.83
CA ASN A 220 -3.41 2.39 4.58
C ASN A 220 -3.23 2.02 6.06
N CYS A 221 -4.13 1.24 6.65
CA CYS A 221 -4.16 1.03 8.10
C CYS A 221 -4.28 -0.44 8.51
N ALA A 222 -5.07 -1.26 7.79
CA ALA A 222 -5.38 -2.63 8.23
C ALA A 222 -4.18 -3.57 8.31
N HIS A 223 -3.10 -3.30 7.58
CA HIS A 223 -1.87 -4.09 7.71
C HIS A 223 -1.20 -3.95 9.09
N CYS A 224 -1.56 -2.93 9.88
CA CYS A 224 -1.16 -2.75 11.27
C CYS A 224 -2.32 -2.88 12.26
N HIS A 225 -3.55 -2.57 11.85
CA HIS A 225 -4.75 -2.58 12.69
C HIS A 225 -5.72 -3.68 12.23
N SER A 226 -5.24 -4.92 12.33
CA SER A 226 -6.06 -6.12 12.14
C SER A 226 -5.54 -7.25 13.03
N THR A 227 -6.37 -8.25 13.27
CA THR A 227 -6.06 -9.42 14.10
C THR A 227 -4.72 -10.06 13.69
N GLY A 228 -3.79 -10.22 14.65
CA GLY A 228 -2.48 -10.82 14.42
C GLY A 228 -1.42 -9.90 13.82
N THR A 229 -1.67 -8.60 13.71
CA THR A 229 -0.72 -7.59 13.22
C THR A 229 -0.12 -6.74 14.35
N SER A 230 0.81 -5.83 14.04
CA SER A 230 1.58 -5.10 15.05
C SER A 230 0.76 -4.24 16.03
N CYS A 231 -0.42 -3.77 15.63
CA CYS A 231 -1.30 -2.94 16.45
C CYS A 231 -2.64 -3.64 16.73
N ASP A 232 -2.69 -4.98 16.71
CA ASP A 232 -3.93 -5.74 17.00
C ASP A 232 -4.45 -5.53 18.42
N TYR A 233 -3.60 -5.04 19.33
CA TYR A 233 -3.96 -4.71 20.70
C TYR A 233 -4.88 -3.50 20.76
N THR A 234 -4.87 -2.64 19.73
CA THR A 234 -5.77 -1.47 19.65
C THR A 234 -7.20 -1.93 19.36
N PRO A 235 -8.24 -1.22 19.83
CA PRO A 235 -9.63 -1.67 19.66
C PRO A 235 -10.18 -1.27 18.28
N MET A 236 -9.46 -1.64 17.21
CA MET A 236 -9.81 -1.43 15.81
C MET A 236 -9.52 -2.69 14.98
N GLU A 237 -10.33 -2.91 13.95
CA GLU A 237 -10.16 -3.99 12.97
C GLU A 237 -10.51 -3.44 11.58
N LEU A 238 -9.50 -2.85 10.93
CA LEU A 238 -9.71 -1.99 9.76
C LEU A 238 -9.70 -2.73 8.42
N SER A 239 -9.58 -4.07 8.43
CA SER A 239 -9.64 -4.85 7.19
C SER A 239 -11.00 -4.68 6.51
N PHE A 240 -11.00 -4.60 5.17
CA PHE A 240 -12.18 -4.28 4.38
C PHE A 240 -13.41 -5.16 4.70
N SER A 241 -13.15 -6.45 4.98
CA SER A 241 -14.18 -7.44 5.30
C SER A 241 -14.80 -7.27 6.69
N GLN A 242 -14.11 -6.59 7.61
CA GLN A 242 -14.52 -6.43 9.00
C GLN A 242 -14.99 -5.01 9.31
N SER A 243 -14.59 -4.03 8.49
CA SER A 243 -14.93 -2.62 8.66
C SER A 243 -16.38 -2.25 8.31
N THR A 244 -17.26 -3.23 8.04
CA THR A 244 -18.72 -3.03 8.01
C THR A 244 -19.31 -2.86 9.41
N VAL A 245 -18.59 -3.27 10.45
CA VAL A 245 -19.00 -3.16 11.84
C VAL A 245 -18.49 -1.81 12.38
N PRO A 246 -19.36 -0.87 12.78
CA PRO A 246 -18.95 0.48 13.19
C PRO A 246 -17.88 0.51 14.30
N GLU A 247 -17.97 -0.39 15.27
CA GLU A 247 -17.04 -0.48 16.39
C GLU A 247 -15.62 -0.85 15.92
N ASN A 248 -15.50 -1.62 14.84
CA ASN A 248 -14.20 -1.99 14.26
C ASN A 248 -13.49 -0.78 13.64
N LEU A 249 -14.23 0.26 13.25
CA LEU A 249 -13.68 1.53 12.78
C LEU A 249 -13.24 2.46 13.93
N GLY A 250 -13.40 2.04 15.19
CA GLY A 250 -13.03 2.82 16.37
C GLY A 250 -14.11 3.82 16.81
N ILE A 251 -15.32 3.76 16.27
CA ILE A 251 -16.44 4.63 16.67
C ILE A 251 -16.75 4.40 18.14
N CYS A 252 -16.62 5.46 18.95
CA CYS A 252 -16.83 5.45 20.40
C CYS A 252 -16.00 4.41 21.15
N ARG A 253 -14.84 4.05 20.60
CA ARG A 253 -13.85 3.20 21.27
C ARG A 253 -12.79 4.09 21.91
N GLU A 254 -12.54 3.88 23.19
CA GLU A 254 -11.45 4.57 23.88
C GLU A 254 -10.10 4.04 23.39
N PRO A 255 -9.10 4.91 23.17
CA PRO A 255 -7.75 4.49 22.81
C PRO A 255 -7.06 3.82 24.01
N ILE A 256 -6.25 2.81 23.72
CA ILE A 256 -5.41 2.14 24.72
C ILE A 256 -4.04 2.82 24.83
N ASP A 257 -3.58 3.42 23.73
CA ASP A 257 -2.31 4.15 23.68
C ASP A 257 -2.40 5.51 24.38
N PHE A 258 -1.22 6.08 24.64
CA PHE A 258 -1.09 7.47 25.07
C PHE A 258 -1.74 8.45 24.09
N VAL A 259 -2.45 9.44 24.64
CA VAL A 259 -3.13 10.51 23.90
C VAL A 259 -2.61 11.86 24.39
N THR A 260 -2.10 12.67 23.48
CA THR A 260 -1.60 14.02 23.79
C THR A 260 -2.62 15.13 23.57
N GLY A 261 -3.62 14.91 22.72
CA GLY A 261 -4.58 15.94 22.32
C GLY A 261 -5.91 15.91 23.08
N ASP A 262 -5.95 15.27 24.25
CA ASP A 262 -7.15 15.09 25.10
C ASP A 262 -8.35 14.39 24.40
N GLN A 263 -8.15 13.75 23.25
CA GLN A 263 -9.19 12.96 22.58
C GLN A 263 -9.56 11.72 23.39
N GLN A 264 -10.83 11.63 23.80
CA GLN A 264 -11.33 10.48 24.57
C GLN A 264 -11.64 9.26 23.70
N TYR A 265 -11.92 9.46 22.41
CA TYR A 265 -12.33 8.39 21.50
C TYR A 265 -11.45 8.34 20.26
N ILE A 266 -11.29 7.14 19.71
CA ILE A 266 -10.61 6.92 18.43
C ILE A 266 -11.35 7.65 17.31
N VAL A 267 -12.67 7.47 17.25
CA VAL A 267 -13.57 8.24 16.41
C VAL A 267 -14.77 8.69 17.25
N SER A 268 -15.01 10.00 17.28
CA SER A 268 -16.17 10.64 17.88
C SER A 268 -17.02 11.26 16.77
N GLY A 269 -18.21 10.70 16.53
CA GLY A 269 -19.09 11.13 15.45
C GLY A 269 -19.47 12.61 15.57
N GLN A 270 -19.45 13.34 14.46
CA GLN A 270 -19.67 14.80 14.40
C GLN A 270 -18.69 15.65 15.23
N ASP A 271 -17.62 15.07 15.79
CA ASP A 271 -16.61 15.78 16.57
C ASP A 271 -15.20 15.42 16.09
N ILE A 272 -14.73 16.21 15.13
CA ILE A 272 -13.38 16.10 14.57
C ILE A 272 -12.31 16.34 15.64
N GLN A 273 -12.51 17.33 16.52
CA GLN A 273 -11.51 17.71 17.51
C GLN A 273 -11.35 16.63 18.58
N GLY A 274 -12.44 15.95 18.94
CA GLY A 274 -12.47 14.81 19.85
C GLY A 274 -12.07 13.47 19.22
N SER A 275 -11.78 13.41 17.92
CA SER A 275 -11.45 12.17 17.20
C SER A 275 -9.94 11.94 17.06
N LEU A 276 -9.39 10.98 17.81
CA LEU A 276 -7.95 10.69 17.79
C LEU A 276 -7.44 10.25 16.41
N MET A 277 -8.23 9.48 15.65
CA MET A 277 -7.86 9.02 14.31
C MET A 277 -7.53 10.20 13.39
N HIS A 278 -8.40 11.22 13.36
CA HIS A 278 -8.19 12.42 12.56
C HIS A 278 -6.94 13.18 13.03
N PHE A 279 -6.80 13.42 14.33
CA PHE A 279 -5.62 14.07 14.91
C PHE A 279 -4.30 13.39 14.50
N ARG A 280 -4.20 12.07 14.68
CA ARG A 280 -3.00 11.30 14.35
C ARG A 280 -2.72 11.28 12.84
N MET A 281 -3.76 11.28 12.00
CA MET A 281 -3.59 11.39 10.56
C MET A 281 -3.15 12.79 10.10
N ASN A 282 -3.51 13.84 10.84
CA ASN A 282 -3.26 15.25 10.48
C ASN A 282 -2.01 15.87 11.12
N THR A 283 -1.17 15.08 11.81
CA THR A 283 0.07 15.54 12.43
C THR A 283 1.31 14.87 11.87
N ASN A 284 2.44 15.59 11.87
CA ASN A 284 3.78 15.07 11.56
C ASN A 284 4.65 14.95 12.82
N ILE A 285 4.08 15.10 14.02
CA ILE A 285 4.79 14.85 15.27
C ILE A 285 5.06 13.35 15.35
N GLN A 286 6.33 12.95 15.35
CA GLN A 286 6.74 11.55 15.20
C GLN A 286 6.14 10.58 16.24
N SER A 287 5.82 11.07 17.46
CA SER A 287 5.18 10.28 18.52
C SER A 287 3.67 10.12 18.34
N GLU A 288 3.03 10.99 17.55
CA GLU A 288 1.58 11.05 17.38
C GLU A 288 1.13 10.59 15.99
N MET A 289 1.95 10.82 14.96
CA MET A 289 1.56 10.66 13.57
C MET A 289 1.20 9.21 13.21
N MET A 290 0.16 9.06 12.40
CA MET A 290 -0.22 7.79 11.81
C MET A 290 -0.27 7.87 10.28
N PRO A 291 0.26 6.86 9.57
CA PRO A 291 1.13 5.80 10.09
C PRO A 291 2.46 6.36 10.63
N PRO A 292 3.14 5.66 11.58
CA PRO A 292 4.38 6.13 12.20
C PRO A 292 5.59 5.97 11.27
N VAL A 293 5.45 5.16 10.22
CA VAL A 293 6.45 4.88 9.19
C VAL A 293 5.83 5.01 7.81
N GLY A 294 6.67 5.27 6.80
CA GLY A 294 6.23 5.36 5.41
C GLY A 294 5.67 6.72 4.98
N ARG A 295 5.64 7.71 5.88
CA ARG A 295 5.39 9.11 5.52
C ARG A 295 6.24 10.09 6.33
N THR A 296 6.35 11.30 5.84
CA THR A 296 6.95 12.49 6.48
C THR A 296 6.13 13.75 6.25
N ILE A 297 5.12 13.68 5.38
CA ILE A 297 4.12 14.73 5.17
C ILE A 297 2.70 14.14 5.32
N VAL A 298 1.73 15.02 5.59
CA VAL A 298 0.32 14.64 5.73
C VAL A 298 -0.25 14.30 4.36
N HIS A 299 -1.08 13.25 4.30
CA HIS A 299 -1.91 12.95 3.13
C HIS A 299 -3.20 13.75 3.23
N GLN A 300 -3.20 14.94 2.62
CA GLN A 300 -4.26 15.93 2.82
C GLN A 300 -5.64 15.38 2.42
N GLU A 301 -5.71 14.78 1.25
CA GLU A 301 -6.95 14.22 0.69
C GLU A 301 -7.48 13.03 1.51
N GLY A 302 -6.57 12.26 2.12
CA GLY A 302 -6.94 11.18 3.05
C GLY A 302 -7.48 11.69 4.38
N VAL A 303 -6.94 12.80 4.90
CA VAL A 303 -7.46 13.47 6.09
C VAL A 303 -8.85 14.04 5.81
N GLU A 304 -9.04 14.69 4.67
CA GLU A 304 -10.32 15.25 4.23
C GLU A 304 -11.40 14.16 4.08
N LEU A 305 -11.05 13.00 3.50
CA LEU A 305 -11.98 11.86 3.41
C LEU A 305 -12.47 11.39 4.80
N ILE A 306 -11.54 11.27 5.76
CA ILE A 306 -11.87 10.84 7.12
C ILE A 306 -12.63 11.93 7.87
N GLU A 307 -12.33 13.19 7.63
CA GLU A 307 -13.09 14.32 8.18
C GLU A 307 -14.55 14.32 7.68
N GLU A 308 -14.75 14.18 6.37
CA GLU A 308 -16.09 14.06 5.76
C GLU A 308 -16.86 12.89 6.38
N TRP A 309 -16.19 11.75 6.54
CA TRP A 309 -16.78 10.57 7.14
C TRP A 309 -17.16 10.77 8.60
N ILE A 310 -16.27 11.27 9.46
CA ILE A 310 -16.57 11.49 10.89
C ILE A 310 -17.75 12.45 11.05
N ASN A 311 -17.82 13.50 10.23
CA ASN A 311 -18.96 14.43 10.22
C ASN A 311 -20.29 13.76 9.78
N SER A 312 -20.23 12.67 9.03
CA SER A 312 -21.41 11.87 8.65
C SER A 312 -21.85 10.85 9.72
N VAL A 313 -21.01 10.55 10.72
CA VAL A 313 -21.32 9.57 11.76
C VAL A 313 -22.27 10.18 12.79
N GLU A 314 -23.55 9.79 12.73
CA GLU A 314 -24.60 10.30 13.63
C GLU A 314 -24.50 9.75 15.07
N THR A 315 -23.70 8.69 15.29
CA THR A 315 -23.51 8.10 16.62
C THR A 315 -22.71 9.03 17.51
N THR A 316 -23.34 9.49 18.60
CA THR A 316 -22.70 10.28 19.65
C THR A 316 -22.07 9.37 20.70
N CYS A 317 -20.82 9.62 21.06
CA CYS A 317 -20.15 8.85 22.11
C CYS A 317 -20.62 9.25 23.51
N PRO A 318 -20.58 8.33 24.49
CA PRO A 318 -21.14 8.54 25.83
C PRO A 318 -20.54 9.67 26.66
#